data_AF-X0SW85-F1
#
_entry.id   AF-X0SW85-F1
#
_cell.length_a   1.000
_cell.length_b   1.000
_cell.length_c   1.000
_cell.angle_alpha   90.00
_cell.angle_beta   90.00
_cell.angle_gamma   90.00
#
_symmetry.space_group_name_H-M   'P 1'
#
loop_
_entity.id
_entity.type
_entity.pdbx_description
1 polymer ?
#
loop_
_entity_poly.entity_id
_entity_poly.type
_entity_poly.pdbx_seq_one_letter_code
_entity_poly.pdbx_strand_id
1 'polypeptide(L)' 'MSVAIDIGGTFTDIIFYEKNRGVFWSAKISSNPDNPEIPFVEGLTKVLNLAKKDISDIDVVIHGTTIVTNALLEGNLA' A
#
# COMPACT_ATOMS: atom_id res chain seq x y z
N MET A 1 14.76 -4.75 -0.11
CA MET A 1 13.83 -4.23 0.92
C MET A 1 12.41 -4.59 0.49
N SER A 2 11.41 -4.55 1.36
CA SER A 2 10.04 -4.96 1.00
C SER A 2 9.04 -3.84 1.25
N VAL A 3 8.07 -3.69 0.35
CA VAL A 3 6.87 -2.87 0.59
C VAL A 3 5.67 -3.78 0.73
N ALA A 4 4.84 -3.55 1.75
CA ALA A 4 3.51 -4.12 1.87
C ALA A 4 2.46 -3.02 1.74
N ILE A 5 1.43 -3.26 0.95
CA ILE A 5 0.32 -2.33 0.72
C ILE A 5 -0.99 -3.08 0.96
N ASP A 6 -1.89 -2.48 1.73
CA ASP A 6 -3.27 -2.96 1.91
C ASP A 6 -4.25 -1.90 1.41
N ILE A 7 -4.96 -2.21 0.32
CA ILE A 7 -5.98 -1.33 -0.27
C ILE A 7 -7.36 -1.77 0.20
N GLY A 8 -8.03 -0.91 0.97
CA GLY A 8 -9.34 -1.23 1.53
C GLY A 8 -10.09 -0.07 2.16
N GLY A 9 -11.34 -0.33 2.54
CA GLY A 9 -12.18 0.53 3.38
C GLY A 9 -11.97 2.04 3.18
N THR A 10 -11.60 2.73 4.27
CA THR A 10 -11.38 4.18 4.28
C THR A 10 -9.95 4.58 3.91
N PHE A 11 -8.97 3.71 4.17
CA PHE A 11 -7.55 4.03 4.02
C PHE A 11 -6.78 2.92 3.33
N THR A 12 -5.80 3.32 2.52
CA THR A 12 -4.75 2.46 2.00
C THR A 12 -3.55 2.58 2.93
N ASP A 13 -3.10 1.45 3.46
CA ASP A 13 -1.99 1.34 4.39
C ASP A 13 -0.74 0.85 3.65
N ILE A 14 0.40 1.51 3.88
CA ILE A 14 1.67 1.20 3.21
C ILE A 14 2.76 1.07 4.25
N ILE A 15 3.53 -0.01 4.19
CA ILE A 15 4.68 -0.29 5.05
C ILE A 15 5.89 -0.54 4.17
N PHE A 16 6.98 0.18 4.41
CA PHE A 16 8.30 -0.14 3.86
C PHE A 16 9.19 -0.71 4.96
N TYR A 17 9.79 -1.88 4.72
CA TYR A 17 10.64 -2.58 5.69
C TYR A 17 12.05 -2.82 5.16
N GLU A 18 13.03 -2.28 5.89
CA GLU A 18 14.46 -2.46 5.62
C GLU A 18 15.03 -3.52 6.58
N LYS A 19 14.90 -4.79 6.18
CA LYS A 19 15.29 -5.98 7.00
C LYS A 19 16.70 -5.88 7.60
N ASN A 20 17.68 -5.40 6.84
CA ASN A 20 19.08 -5.33 7.28
C ASN A 20 19.28 -4.40 8.49
N ARG A 21 18.42 -3.39 8.64
CA ARG A 21 18.46 -2.43 9.74
C ARG A 21 17.36 -2.64 10.77
N GLY A 22 16.39 -3.53 10.48
CA GLY A 22 15.25 -3.79 11.34
C GLY A 22 14.30 -2.60 11.49
N VAL A 23 14.31 -1.66 10.56
CA VAL A 23 13.50 -0.43 10.60
C VAL A 23 12.36 -0.50 9.59
N PHE A 24 11.26 0.19 9.91
CA PHE A 24 10.14 0.34 9.00
C PHE A 24 9.61 1.78 9.00
N TRP A 25 8.98 2.13 7.89
CA TRP A 25 8.24 3.38 7.69
C TRP A 25 6.83 3.04 7.28
N SER A 26 5.90 3.91 7.63
CA SER A 26 4.50 3.75 7.28
C SER A 26 3.93 5.00 6.65
N ALA A 27 2.98 4.81 5.74
CA ALA A 27 2.14 5.85 5.20
C ALA A 27 0.69 5.36 5.20
N LYS A 28 -0.23 6.29 5.49
CA LYS A 28 -1.67 6.08 5.40
C LYS A 28 -2.23 7.13 4.44
N ILE A 29 -2.92 6.66 3.41
CA ILE A 29 -3.54 7.48 2.35
C ILE A 29 -5.04 7.22 2.35
N SER A 30 -5.86 8.23 2.09
CA SER A 30 -7.31 8.00 1.92
C SER A 30 -7.54 7.07 0.74
N SER A 31 -8.35 6.03 0.92
CA SER A 31 -8.70 5.12 -0.17
C SER A 31 -9.54 5.82 -1.23
N ASN A 32 -9.39 5.39 -2.48
CA ASN A 32 -10.21 5.77 -3.62
C ASN A 32 -10.69 4.48 -4.29
N PRO A 33 -11.88 3.95 -3.90
CA PRO A 33 -12.38 2.68 -4.44
C PRO A 33 -12.56 2.69 -5.95
N ASP A 34 -12.88 3.85 -6.53
CA ASP A 34 -13.06 4.01 -7.99
C ASP A 34 -11.72 4.01 -8.74
N ASN A 35 -10.62 4.39 -8.07
CA ASN A 35 -9.27 4.49 -8.67
C ASN A 35 -8.21 4.03 -7.64
N PRO A 36 -8.14 2.72 -7.32
CA PRO A 36 -7.30 2.19 -6.24
C PRO A 36 -5.78 2.32 -6.51
N GLU A 37 -5.38 2.51 -7.76
CA GLU A 37 -3.99 2.76 -8.15
C GLU A 37 -3.48 4.13 -7.69
N ILE A 38 -4.35 5.12 -7.50
CA ILE A 38 -3.97 6.45 -7.03
C ILE A 38 -3.39 6.40 -5.60
N PRO A 39 -4.12 5.92 -4.58
CA PRO A 39 -3.57 5.85 -3.22
C PRO A 39 -2.42 4.84 -3.10
N PHE A 40 -2.36 3.83 -3.97
CA PHE A 40 -1.22 2.92 -4.07
C PHE A 40 0.07 3.67 -4.41
N VAL A 41 0.07 4.44 -5.51
CA VAL A 41 1.27 5.17 -5.98
C VAL A 41 1.62 6.31 -5.03
N GLU A 42 0.62 7.05 -4.54
CA GLU A 42 0.83 8.12 -3.56
C GLU A 42 1.47 7.59 -2.28
N GLY A 43 0.94 6.47 -1.76
CA GLY A 43 1.42 5.82 -0.55
C GLY A 43 2.84 5.29 -0.69
N LEU A 44 3.13 4.63 -1.81
CA LEU A 44 4.46 4.15 -2.15
C LEU A 44 5.47 5.30 -2.22
N THR A 45 5.11 6.37 -2.94
CA THR A 45 5.97 7.56 -3.07
C THR A 45 6.24 8.20 -1.71
N LYS A 46 5.19 8.34 -0.89
CA LYS A 46 5.29 8.93 0.45
C LYS A 46 6.18 8.11 1.37
N VAL A 47 6.03 6.79 1.41
CA VAL A 47 6.83 5.94 2.30
C VAL A 47 8.30 5.89 1.88
N LEU A 48 8.59 5.88 0.58
CA LEU A 48 9.96 5.91 0.05
C LEU A 48 10.65 7.25 0.35
N ASN A 49 9.92 8.37 0.22
CA ASN A 49 10.42 9.69 0.61
C ASN A 49 10.76 9.76 2.11
N LEU A 50 9.91 9.19 2.97
CA LEU A 50 10.19 9.10 4.42
C LEU A 50 11.41 8.24 4.73
N ALA A 51 11.59 7.14 3.98
CA ALA A 51 12.71 6.24 4.12
C ALA A 51 14.02 6.76 3.48
N LYS A 52 13.92 7.81 2.65
CA LYS A 52 15.01 8.32 1.78
C LYS A 52 15.58 7.20 0.90
N LYS A 53 14.68 6.48 0.22
CA LYS A 53 14.97 5.35 -0.67
C LYS A 53 14.37 5.58 -2.04
N ASP A 54 14.90 4.88 -3.03
CA ASP A 54 14.37 4.86 -4.40
C ASP A 54 13.47 3.63 -4.61
N ILE A 55 12.61 3.68 -5.63
CA ILE A 55 11.80 2.52 -6.02
C ILE A 55 12.69 1.33 -6.45
N SER A 56 13.90 1.61 -6.97
CA SER A 56 14.89 0.57 -7.30
C SER A 56 15.43 -0.20 -6.10
N ASP A 57 15.22 0.27 -4.87
CA ASP A 57 15.64 -0.41 -3.63
C ASP A 57 14.64 -1.50 -3.16
N ILE A 58 13.48 -1.59 -3.83
CA ILE A 58 12.42 -2.54 -3.50
C ILE A 58 12.67 -3.86 -4.23
N ASP A 59 12.82 -4.94 -3.46
CA ASP A 59 12.97 -6.31 -4.00
C ASP A 59 11.60 -6.97 -4.23
N VAL A 60 10.61 -6.60 -3.40
CA VAL A 60 9.30 -7.24 -3.39
C VAL A 60 8.22 -6.25 -2.97
N VAL A 61 7.10 -6.32 -3.69
CA VAL A 61 5.84 -5.66 -3.33
C VAL A 61 4.83 -6.73 -2.93
N ILE A 62 4.30 -6.61 -1.72
CA ILE A 62 3.24 -7.45 -1.18
C ILE A 62 1.96 -6.62 -1.25
N HIS A 63 1.00 -7.04 -2.06
CA HIS A 63 -0.27 -6.35 -2.25
C HIS A 63 -1.39 -7.16 -1.59
N GLY A 64 -1.97 -6.62 -0.54
CA GLY A 64 -3.23 -7.05 0.05
C GLY A 64 -4.36 -6.11 -0.36
N THR A 65 -5.56 -6.64 -0.53
CA THR A 65 -6.73 -5.80 -0.76
C THR A 65 -7.98 -6.44 -0.17
N THR A 66 -8.89 -5.59 0.31
CA THR A 66 -10.22 -5.99 0.77
C THR A 66 -11.33 -5.60 -0.22
N ILE A 67 -10.98 -5.05 -1.39
CA ILE A 67 -11.95 -4.65 -2.42
C ILE A 67 -12.84 -5.84 -2.82
N VAL A 68 -12.23 -6.99 -3.11
CA VAL A 68 -12.97 -8.20 -3.54
C VAL A 68 -13.90 -8.71 -2.44
N THR A 69 -13.41 -8.78 -1.20
CA THR A 69 -14.21 -9.25 -0.07
C THR A 69 -15.38 -8.31 0.22
N ASN A 70 -15.19 -7.00 0.11
CA ASN A 70 -16.26 -6.02 0.30
C ASN A 70 -17.29 -6.09 -0.84
N ALA A 71 -16.83 -6.16 -2.09
CA ALA A 71 -17.72 -6.34 -3.23
C ALA A 71 -18.60 -7.60 -3.11
N LEU A 72 -18.03 -8.71 -2.63
CA LEU A 72 -18.77 -9.95 -2.32
C LEU A 72 -19.87 -9.73 -1.27
N LEU A 73 -19.54 -9.06 -0.16
CA LEU A 73 -20.46 -8.85 0.97
C LEU A 73 -21.56 -7.83 0.65
N GLU A 74 -21.24 -6.81 -0.14
CA GLU A 74 -22.17 -5.74 -0.53
C GLU A 74 -22.99 -6.09 -1.77
N GLY A 75 -22.69 -7.22 -2.44
CA GLY A 75 -23.38 -7.65 -3.65
C GLY A 75 -23.01 -6.84 -4.90
N ASN A 76 -21.82 -6.23 -4.91
CA ASN A 76 -21.32 -5.33 -5.94
C ASN A 76 -20.21 -5.96 -6.80
N LEU A 77 -20.15 -7.30 -6.87
CA LEU A 77 -19.30 -7.97 -7.84
C LEU A 77 -19.79 -7.66 -9.26
N ALA A 78 -18.86 -7.22 -10.12
CA ALA A 78 -19.11 -6.95 -11.54
C ALA A 78 -19.48 -8.21 -12.32
#